data_AF-A0A651G980-F1
#
_entry.id   AF-A0A651G980-F1
#
_cell.length_a   1.000
_cell.length_b   1.000
_cell.length_c   1.000
_cell.angle_alpha   90.00
_cell.angle_beta   90.00
_cell.angle_gamma   90.00
#
_symmetry.space_group_name_H-M   'P 1'
#
loop_
_entity.id
_entity.type
_entity.pdbx_description
1 polymer ?
#
loop_
_entity_poly.entity_id
_entity_poly.type
_entity_poly.pdbx_seq_one_letter_code
_entity_poly.pdbx_strand_id
1 'polypeptide(L)'
;MWFILLRAQLPPQAQAPDQPVKMLIRSYRNRLVDFANLVGGAKPIPDCLQRLNYIKDDNPKWFDCQYEQVQCPRADERTEIHFLDQD
;
A
#
# COMPACT_ATOMS: atom_id res chain seq x y z
N MET A 1 3.98 13.15 4.54
CA MET A 1 2.52 13.18 4.75
C MET A 1 1.92 11.79 4.93
N TRP A 2 2.27 10.80 4.08
CA TRP A 2 1.81 9.40 4.18
C TRP A 2 2.00 8.73 5.54
N PHE A 3 3.18 8.82 6.15
CA PHE A 3 3.46 8.18 7.44
C PHE A 3 2.50 8.60 8.55
N ILE A 4 2.12 9.88 8.60
CA ILE A 4 1.19 10.40 9.61
C ILE A 4 -0.23 9.85 9.36
N LEU A 5 -0.68 9.86 8.10
CA LEU A 5 -2.00 9.35 7.72
C LEU A 5 -2.13 7.85 7.99
N LEU A 6 -1.11 7.07 7.61
CA LEU A 6 -1.12 5.62 7.80
C LEU A 6 -1.04 5.27 9.27
N ARG A 7 -0.17 5.91 10.06
CA ARG A 7 -0.07 5.66 11.51
C ARG A 7 -1.38 5.93 12.25
N ALA A 8 -2.19 6.89 11.79
CA ALA A 8 -3.49 7.17 12.39
C ALA A 8 -4.51 6.04 12.18
N GLN A 9 -4.34 5.24 11.13
CA GLN A 9 -5.24 4.12 10.78
C GLN A 9 -4.65 2.75 11.11
N LEU A 10 -3.32 2.65 11.12
CA LEU A 10 -2.54 1.44 11.33
C LEU A 10 -1.60 1.68 12.52
N PRO A 11 -1.96 1.25 13.74
CA PRO A 11 -1.09 1.38 14.89
C PRO A 11 0.21 0.61 14.64
N PRO A 12 1.39 1.13 15.04
CA PRO A 12 2.65 0.41 14.87
C PRO A 12 2.60 -0.98 15.51
N GLN A 13 3.11 -1.99 14.81
CA GLN A 13 3.24 -3.33 15.38
C GLN A 13 4.50 -3.47 16.23
N ALA A 14 4.47 -4.35 17.22
CA ALA A 14 5.63 -4.66 18.05
C ALA A 14 6.74 -5.36 17.25
N GLN A 15 6.37 -6.22 16.30
CA GLN A 15 7.29 -6.97 15.44
C GLN A 15 6.68 -7.14 14.05
N ALA A 16 7.53 -7.15 13.02
CA ALA A 16 7.11 -7.46 11.65
C ALA A 16 6.79 -8.96 11.48
N PRO A 17 5.86 -9.31 10.58
CA PRO A 17 5.54 -10.71 10.30
C PRO A 17 6.77 -11.46 9.75
N ASP A 18 6.89 -12.73 10.14
CA ASP A 18 7.95 -13.63 9.65
C ASP A 18 7.54 -14.42 8.40
N GLN A 19 6.35 -14.13 7.87
CA GLN A 19 5.86 -14.64 6.60
C GLN A 19 5.78 -13.52 5.55
N PRO A 20 5.90 -13.83 4.25
CA PRO A 20 5.74 -12.83 3.20
C PRO A 20 4.37 -12.15 3.30
N VAL A 21 4.31 -10.84 3.05
CA VAL A 21 3.06 -10.10 3.05
C VAL A 21 2.65 -9.84 1.61
N LYS A 22 1.45 -10.30 1.24
CA LYS A 22 0.85 -9.99 -0.05
C LYS A 22 -0.12 -8.83 0.12
N MET A 23 -0.07 -7.87 -0.78
CA MET A 23 -0.86 -6.65 -0.67
C MET A 23 -1.38 -6.18 -2.02
N LEU A 24 -2.51 -5.50 -2.00
CA LEU A 24 -3.04 -4.75 -3.13
C LEU A 24 -3.23 -3.29 -2.73
N ILE A 25 -2.61 -2.38 -3.51
CA ILE A 25 -2.91 -0.95 -3.45
C ILE A 25 -3.85 -0.62 -4.60
N ARG A 26 -5.07 -0.20 -4.27
CA ARG A 26 -6.08 0.21 -5.25
C ARG A 26 -6.29 1.71 -5.22
N SER A 27 -5.97 2.39 -6.32
CA SER A 27 -6.14 3.83 -6.48
C SER A 27 -7.44 4.16 -7.22
N TYR A 28 -8.39 4.80 -6.54
CA TYR A 28 -9.60 5.33 -7.16
C TYR A 28 -9.34 6.78 -7.57
N ARG A 29 -9.44 7.08 -8.87
CA ARG A 29 -8.97 8.35 -9.46
C ARG A 29 -9.89 8.84 -10.56
N ASN A 30 -10.02 10.15 -10.73
CA ASN A 30 -10.78 10.72 -11.85
C ASN A 30 -10.08 10.58 -13.20
N ARG A 31 -8.74 10.65 -13.19
CA ARG A 31 -7.90 10.46 -14.37
C ARG A 31 -6.92 9.33 -14.11
N LEU A 32 -7.00 8.30 -14.96
CA LEU A 32 -6.03 7.21 -14.95
C LEU A 32 -4.66 7.73 -15.40
N VAL A 33 -3.62 7.09 -14.89
CA VAL A 33 -2.23 7.37 -15.27
C VAL A 33 -1.59 6.12 -15.83
N ASP A 34 -0.44 6.26 -16.48
CA ASP A 34 0.38 5.10 -16.83
C ASP A 34 0.83 4.33 -15.57
N PHE A 35 1.19 3.07 -15.77
CA PHE A 35 1.54 2.16 -14.68
C PHE A 35 2.75 2.65 -13.86
N ALA A 36 3.74 3.27 -14.50
CA ALA A 36 4.92 3.77 -13.79
C ALA A 36 4.55 4.90 -12.83
N ASN A 37 3.67 5.81 -13.25
CA ASN A 37 3.15 6.87 -12.39
C ASN A 37 2.20 6.34 -11.28
N LEU A 38 1.44 5.27 -11.54
CA LEU A 38 0.64 4.60 -10.53
C LEU A 38 1.53 4.03 -9.41
N VAL A 39 2.53 3.22 -9.79
CA VAL A 39 3.48 2.60 -8.85
C VAL A 39 4.31 3.67 -8.14
N GLY A 40 4.86 4.63 -8.88
CA GLY A 40 5.68 5.71 -8.34
C GLY A 40 4.94 6.58 -7.34
N GLY A 41 3.66 6.90 -7.60
CA GLY A 41 2.81 7.65 -6.67
C GLY A 41 2.47 6.89 -5.38
N ALA A 42 2.45 5.55 -5.44
CA ALA A 42 2.10 4.69 -4.31
C ALA A 42 3.32 4.19 -3.51
N LYS A 43 4.56 4.34 -4.03
CA LYS A 43 5.81 3.91 -3.37
C LYS A 43 5.97 4.34 -1.90
N PRO A 44 5.54 5.55 -1.48
CA PRO A 44 5.64 5.94 -0.07
C PRO A 44 4.82 5.07 0.90
N ILE A 45 3.84 4.31 0.42
CA ILE A 45 2.98 3.45 1.26
C ILE A 45 3.79 2.26 1.80
N PRO A 46 4.41 1.39 0.96
CA PRO A 46 5.32 0.35 1.43
C PRO A 46 6.41 0.85 2.40
N ASP A 47 7.05 1.98 2.08
CA ASP A 47 8.07 2.60 2.96
C ASP A 47 7.53 2.89 4.37
N CYS A 48 6.28 3.35 4.45
CA CYS A 48 5.62 3.62 5.73
C CYS A 48 5.25 2.32 6.45
N LEU A 49 4.78 1.30 5.74
CA LEU A 49 4.42 0.01 6.31
C LEU A 49 5.64 -0.71 6.91
N GLN A 50 6.81 -0.61 6.28
CA GLN A 50 8.06 -1.11 6.83
C GLN A 50 8.38 -0.42 8.17
N ARG A 51 8.27 0.91 8.21
CA ARG A 51 8.49 1.70 9.45
C ARG A 51 7.47 1.42 10.55
N LEU A 52 6.29 0.92 10.21
CA LEU A 52 5.23 0.56 11.14
C LEU A 52 5.26 -0.93 11.52
N ASN A 53 6.29 -1.69 11.09
CA ASN A 53 6.42 -3.12 11.31
C ASN A 53 5.27 -3.96 10.71
N TYR A 54 4.63 -3.51 9.63
CA TYR A 54 3.66 -4.34 8.89
C TYR A 54 4.31 -5.21 7.83
N ILE A 55 5.50 -4.84 7.37
CA ILE A 55 6.36 -5.64 6.49
C ILE A 55 7.78 -5.60 7.03
N LYS A 56 8.55 -6.67 6.80
CA LYS A 56 9.94 -6.77 7.26
C LYS A 56 10.88 -5.98 6.35
N ASP A 57 10.67 -6.11 5.05
CA ASP A 57 11.48 -5.51 4.00
C ASP A 57 10.63 -5.33 2.73
N ASP A 58 11.05 -4.46 1.82
CA ASP A 58 10.43 -4.29 0.50
C ASP A 58 10.93 -5.32 -0.54
N ASN A 59 11.86 -6.18 -0.14
CA ASN A 59 12.35 -7.28 -0.94
C ASN A 59 11.21 -8.26 -1.32
N PRO A 60 11.15 -8.76 -2.58
CA PRO A 60 10.14 -9.74 -3.03
C PRO A 60 10.00 -11.00 -2.17
N LYS A 61 11.04 -11.36 -1.40
CA LYS A 61 10.98 -12.45 -0.42
C LYS A 61 9.98 -12.19 0.71
N TRP A 62 9.84 -10.94 1.14
CA TRP A 62 9.05 -10.54 2.30
C TRP A 62 7.78 -9.79 1.93
N PHE A 63 7.70 -9.28 0.71
CA PHE A 63 6.64 -8.40 0.29
C PHE A 63 6.34 -8.54 -1.20
N ASP A 64 5.06 -8.76 -1.52
CA ASP A 64 4.54 -8.75 -2.88
C ASP A 64 3.37 -7.76 -2.94
N CYS A 65 3.42 -6.83 -3.89
CA CYS A 65 2.45 -5.73 -3.98
C CYS A 65 1.91 -5.59 -5.40
N GLN A 66 0.59 -5.75 -5.50
CA GLN A 66 -0.17 -5.47 -6.70
C GLN A 66 -0.65 -4.02 -6.68
N TYR A 67 -0.74 -3.42 -7.87
CA TYR A 67 -1.20 -2.05 -8.06
C TYR A 67 -2.34 -2.03 -9.06
N GLU A 68 -3.49 -1.56 -8.61
CA GLU A 68 -4.67 -1.38 -9.44
C GLU A 68 -5.13 0.07 -9.43
N GLN A 69 -5.82 0.47 -10.48
CA GLN A 69 -6.51 1.76 -10.53
C GLN A 69 -7.90 1.60 -11.11
N VAL A 70 -8.84 2.34 -10.53
CA VAL A 70 -10.25 2.36 -10.94
C VAL A 70 -10.63 3.81 -11.22
N GLN A 71 -11.24 4.06 -12.38
CA GLN A 71 -11.72 5.40 -12.70
C GLN A 71 -12.99 5.71 -11.90
N CYS A 72 -13.05 6.86 -11.22
CA CYS A 72 -14.21 7.29 -10.45
C CYS A 72 -14.46 8.80 -10.54
N PRO A 73 -15.63 9.30 -10.11
CA PRO A 73 -15.84 10.73 -9.91
C PRO A 73 -14.82 11.31 -8.91
N ARG A 74 -14.50 12.60 -9.05
CA ARG A 74 -13.52 13.28 -8.18
C ARG A 74 -13.89 13.22 -6.69
N ALA A 75 -15.17 13.21 -6.37
CA ALA A 75 -15.66 13.14 -4.99
C ALA A 75 -15.34 11.79 -4.31
N ASP A 76 -15.09 10.75 -5.09
CA ASP A 76 -14.87 9.38 -4.61
C ASP A 76 -13.40 8.94 -4.65
N GLU A 77 -12.48 9.87 -4.99
CA GLU A 77 -11.05 9.60 -5.06
C GLU A 77 -10.52 9.17 -3.70
N ARG A 78 -9.82 8.04 -3.68
CA ARG A 78 -9.21 7.48 -2.48
C ARG A 78 -8.15 6.46 -2.85
N THR A 79 -7.39 6.02 -1.86
CA THR A 79 -6.49 4.88 -1.99
C THR A 79 -6.84 3.88 -0.92
N GLU A 80 -7.03 2.64 -1.33
CA GLU A 80 -7.29 1.52 -0.42
C GLU A 80 -6.08 0.61 -0.39
N ILE A 81 -5.79 0.09 0.80
CA ILE A 81 -4.72 -0.86 1.07
C ILE A 81 -5.37 -2.14 1.56
N HIS A 82 -5.15 -3.23 0.84
CA HIS A 82 -5.73 -4.54 1.14
C HIS A 82 -4.59 -5.50 1.44
N PHE A 83 -4.54 -6.04 2.66
CA PHE A 83 -3.69 -7.18 2.98
C PHE A 83 -4.39 -8.43 2.44
N LEU A 84 -3.69 -9.21 1.61
CA LEU A 84 -4.24 -10.40 0.99
C LEU A 84 -3.87 -11.61 1.86
N ASP A 85 -4.88 -12.39 2.25
CA ASP A 85 -4.65 -13.62 3.03
C ASP A 85 -3.83 -14.63 2.21
N GLN A 86 -3.04 -15.43 2.92
CA GLN A 86 -2.34 -16.57 2.33
C GLN A 86 -3.22 -17.81 2.53
N ASP A 87 -3.98 -18.17 1.50
CA ASP A 87 -4.58 -19.51 1.37
C ASP A 87 -3.49 -20.60 1.30
#